data_AF-A0A920C2R1-F1
#
_entry.id   AF-A0A920C2R1-F1
#
_cell.length_a   1.000
_cell.length_b   1.000
_cell.length_c   1.000
_cell.angle_alpha   90.00
_cell.angle_beta   90.00
_cell.angle_gamma   90.00
#
_symmetry.space_group_name_H-M   'P 1'
#
loop_
_entity.id
_entity.type
_entity.pdbx_description
1 polymer ?
#
loop_
_entity_poly.entity_id
_entity_poly.type
_entity_poly.pdbx_seq_one_letter_code
_entity_poly.pdbx_strand_id
1 'polypeptide(L)'
;MKNDHWEPLSVEEIKHLLKDMSISWWIAGGWALDLYYGKQTRKHDDMDILIKRSDLPILKKHLNENYELFLASSGTLSKLTNLENLSSQANSLWVRKKNGSSWLFEIMLMDTENDEWIYKRDKHIKRPLEDIGAITEDGTPYVRPEIQLLYKGGSSVIREKDGNDLLRMLPILKKAEVHWLHYALGHQFNGKHPWLEVIADRINDFPAHALVVGGTGMLSGVSLWLAGEATKVSVIARSQGKMKELLVKAHQDACIIPLLVDYKDSTALKEKIRACISQNGPIDLVVAWIHSDGKNALDIISNEVAQTSPFWKLYHVLGSSANIAQIKEVAVKKHPNCQYRQIQLGFIWEKSYSRWLTHQEISKGIIDAIIRNQEVKVIGTLEPWNRHP
;
A
#
# COMPACT_ATOMS: atom_id res chain seq x y z
N MET A 1 -19.66 -32.88 1.92
CA MET A 1 -18.19 -32.84 1.75
C MET A 1 -17.59 -33.09 3.12
N LYS A 2 -16.75 -34.12 3.29
CA LYS A 2 -16.05 -34.34 4.57
C LYS A 2 -15.29 -33.05 4.88
N ASN A 3 -15.43 -32.52 6.10
CA ASN A 3 -14.57 -31.45 6.57
C ASN A 3 -13.15 -32.02 6.60
N ASP A 4 -12.37 -31.73 5.56
CA ASP A 4 -10.94 -31.99 5.58
C ASP A 4 -10.36 -31.20 6.76
N HIS A 5 -9.75 -31.90 7.72
CA HIS A 5 -9.33 -31.32 8.99
C HIS A 5 -8.06 -30.48 8.77
N TRP A 6 -8.15 -29.16 8.87
CA TRP A 6 -7.02 -28.24 8.75
C TRP A 6 -6.50 -27.82 10.13
N GLU A 7 -5.18 -27.87 10.30
CA GLU A 7 -4.45 -27.28 11.43
C GLU A 7 -3.29 -26.45 10.84
N PRO A 8 -3.58 -25.26 10.30
CA PRO A 8 -2.61 -24.52 9.52
C PRO A 8 -1.39 -24.13 10.35
N LEU A 9 -0.20 -24.24 9.76
CA LEU A 9 1.00 -23.69 10.36
C LEU A 9 0.95 -22.16 10.38
N SER A 10 1.55 -21.57 11.40
CA SER A 10 1.79 -20.13 11.50
C SER A 10 2.82 -19.65 10.45
N VAL A 11 2.85 -18.34 10.23
CA VAL A 11 3.85 -17.68 9.36
C VAL A 11 5.27 -18.03 9.82
N GLU A 12 5.53 -18.00 11.13
CA GLU A 12 6.83 -18.29 11.74
C GLU A 12 7.23 -19.76 11.55
N GLU A 13 6.29 -20.69 11.70
CA GLU A 13 6.54 -22.12 11.47
C GLU A 13 6.87 -22.39 10.00
N ILE A 14 6.17 -21.73 9.05
CA ILE A 14 6.49 -21.81 7.62
C ILE A 14 7.89 -21.26 7.33
N LYS A 15 8.24 -20.09 7.87
CA LYS A 15 9.58 -19.51 7.72
C LYS A 15 10.64 -20.49 8.19
N HIS A 16 10.44 -21.09 9.37
CA HIS A 16 11.37 -22.07 9.91
C HIS A 16 11.48 -23.32 9.04
N LEU A 17 10.35 -23.82 8.53
CA LEU A 17 10.28 -25.01 7.68
C LEU A 17 11.03 -24.82 6.35
N LEU A 18 10.95 -23.62 5.76
CA LEU A 18 11.47 -23.34 4.41
C LEU A 18 12.78 -22.53 4.40
N LYS A 19 13.37 -22.21 5.56
CA LYS A 19 14.56 -21.34 5.67
C LYS A 19 15.79 -21.83 4.89
N ASP A 20 16.00 -23.15 4.83
CA ASP A 20 17.19 -23.77 4.23
C ASP A 20 16.98 -24.14 2.75
N MET A 21 15.83 -23.79 2.18
CA MET A 21 15.52 -24.10 0.79
C MET A 21 16.19 -23.10 -0.16
N SER A 22 16.86 -23.64 -1.18
CA SER A 22 17.54 -22.86 -2.23
C SER A 22 16.60 -22.45 -3.37
N ILE A 23 15.31 -22.20 -3.08
CA ILE A 23 14.30 -21.81 -4.08
C ILE A 23 13.54 -20.59 -3.61
N SER A 24 12.90 -19.89 -4.55
CA SER A 24 11.99 -18.81 -4.21
C SER A 24 10.63 -19.36 -3.78
N TRP A 25 10.13 -18.86 -2.66
CA TRP A 25 8.81 -19.17 -2.12
C TRP A 25 8.19 -17.90 -1.51
N TRP A 26 6.87 -17.84 -1.46
CA TRP A 26 6.13 -16.72 -0.90
C TRP A 26 4.90 -17.19 -0.14
N ILE A 27 4.58 -16.53 0.97
CA ILE A 27 3.27 -16.65 1.59
C ILE A 27 2.23 -16.04 0.64
N ALA A 28 1.12 -16.75 0.43
CA ALA A 28 0.04 -16.41 -0.47
C ALA A 28 -1.29 -16.27 0.29
N GLY A 29 -2.39 -16.11 -0.44
CA GLY A 29 -3.73 -16.11 0.12
C GLY A 29 -4.01 -14.92 1.03
N GLY A 30 -4.84 -15.15 2.05
CA GLY A 30 -5.21 -14.11 3.01
C GLY A 30 -4.05 -13.61 3.87
N TRP A 31 -3.09 -14.49 4.20
CA TRP A 31 -1.91 -14.12 4.96
C TRP A 31 -1.00 -13.15 4.22
N ALA A 32 -0.86 -13.29 2.90
CA ALA A 32 -0.10 -12.34 2.09
C ALA A 32 -0.67 -10.92 2.14
N LEU A 33 -2.00 -10.79 2.13
CA LEU A 33 -2.67 -9.50 2.29
C LEU A 33 -2.40 -8.89 3.66
N ASP A 34 -2.44 -9.70 4.72
CA ASP A 34 -2.19 -9.22 6.09
C ASP A 34 -0.72 -8.88 6.34
N LEU A 35 0.22 -9.59 5.69
CA LEU A 35 1.65 -9.26 5.69
C LEU A 35 1.90 -7.90 5.01
N TYR A 36 1.25 -7.63 3.87
CA TYR A 36 1.28 -6.30 3.26
C TYR A 36 0.62 -5.23 4.14
N TYR A 37 -0.52 -5.56 4.76
CA TYR A 37 -1.25 -4.66 5.65
C TYR A 37 -0.45 -4.33 6.92
N GLY A 38 0.47 -5.20 7.32
CA GLY A 38 1.31 -5.07 8.51
C GLY A 38 0.63 -5.50 9.81
N LYS A 39 -0.55 -6.13 9.73
CA LYS A 39 -1.21 -6.80 10.86
C LYS A 39 -2.27 -7.77 10.37
N GLN A 40 -2.63 -8.72 11.22
CA GLN A 40 -3.74 -9.62 10.93
C GLN A 40 -5.08 -8.86 10.93
N THR A 41 -5.88 -9.04 9.88
CA THR A 41 -7.15 -8.31 9.68
C THR A 41 -8.38 -9.18 9.85
N ARG A 42 -8.22 -10.51 9.75
CA ARG A 42 -9.23 -11.52 10.05
C ARG A 42 -8.58 -12.86 10.40
N LYS A 43 -9.36 -13.80 10.93
CA LYS A 43 -8.93 -15.18 11.04
C LYS A 43 -8.71 -15.77 9.62
N HIS A 44 -7.65 -16.57 9.49
CA HIS A 44 -7.38 -17.39 8.31
C HIS A 44 -7.52 -18.85 8.71
N ASP A 45 -8.22 -19.63 7.89
CA ASP A 45 -8.49 -21.05 8.13
C ASP A 45 -7.47 -21.94 7.40
N ASP A 46 -6.62 -21.34 6.58
CA ASP A 46 -5.64 -21.95 5.69
C ASP A 46 -4.30 -21.20 5.72
N MET A 47 -3.28 -21.86 5.18
CA MET A 47 -1.94 -21.31 4.92
C MET A 47 -1.57 -21.68 3.49
N ASP A 48 -1.38 -20.69 2.64
CA ASP A 48 -1.05 -20.86 1.23
C ASP A 48 0.40 -20.44 0.97
N ILE A 49 1.14 -21.26 0.24
CA ILE A 49 2.53 -20.99 -0.18
C ILE A 49 2.60 -21.03 -1.71
N LEU A 50 3.20 -20.04 -2.34
CA LEU A 50 3.47 -20.02 -3.77
C LEU A 50 4.92 -20.45 -4.04
N ILE A 51 5.11 -21.35 -5.00
CA ILE A 51 6.42 -21.69 -5.57
C ILE A 51 6.36 -21.80 -7.09
N LYS A 52 7.52 -21.75 -7.76
CA LYS A 52 7.63 -22.13 -9.18
C LYS A 52 7.38 -23.62 -9.33
N ARG A 53 6.61 -24.00 -10.36
CA ARG A 53 6.39 -25.42 -10.68
C ARG A 53 7.70 -26.17 -10.93
N SER A 54 8.68 -25.52 -11.56
CA SER A 54 10.01 -26.08 -11.83
C SER A 54 10.81 -26.43 -10.57
N ASP A 55 10.50 -25.81 -9.43
CA ASP A 55 11.18 -26.02 -8.16
C ASP A 55 10.55 -27.13 -7.30
N LEU A 56 9.44 -27.72 -7.76
CA LEU A 56 8.75 -28.79 -7.06
C LEU A 56 9.64 -30.01 -6.74
N PRO A 57 10.58 -30.46 -7.60
CA PRO A 57 11.49 -31.55 -7.23
C PRO A 57 12.34 -31.22 -5.99
N ILE A 58 12.79 -29.97 -5.85
CA ILE A 58 13.60 -29.51 -4.72
C ILE A 58 12.76 -29.46 -3.45
N LEU A 59 11.57 -28.86 -3.52
CA LEU A 59 10.60 -28.83 -2.42
C LEU A 59 10.23 -30.23 -1.95
N LYS A 60 9.90 -31.15 -2.88
CA LYS A 60 9.53 -32.52 -2.54
C LYS A 60 10.67 -33.21 -1.79
N LYS A 61 11.92 -33.06 -2.24
CA LYS A 61 13.09 -33.61 -1.56
C LYS A 61 13.24 -33.05 -0.15
N HIS A 62 13.09 -31.73 0.01
CA HIS A 62 13.20 -31.03 1.30
C HIS A 62 12.17 -31.52 2.33
N LEU A 63 10.92 -31.71 1.91
CA LEU A 63 9.83 -32.10 2.80
C LEU A 63 9.70 -33.62 3.01
N ASN A 64 10.37 -34.44 2.20
CA ASN A 64 10.15 -35.89 2.12
C ASN A 64 10.39 -36.63 3.43
N GLU A 65 11.23 -36.13 4.35
CA GLU A 65 11.51 -36.84 5.60
C GLU A 65 10.26 -36.91 6.49
N ASN A 66 9.58 -35.78 6.69
CA ASN A 66 8.53 -35.63 7.71
C ASN A 66 7.13 -35.46 7.14
N TYR A 67 7.00 -35.12 5.86
CA TYR A 67 5.73 -34.73 5.25
C TYR A 67 5.34 -35.60 4.07
N GLU A 68 4.04 -35.61 3.79
CA GLU A 68 3.44 -36.16 2.58
C GLU A 68 2.79 -35.04 1.78
N LEU A 69 2.94 -35.10 0.45
CA LEU A 69 2.36 -34.16 -0.48
C LEU A 69 1.24 -34.86 -1.25
N PHE A 70 0.09 -34.20 -1.39
CA PHE A 70 -1.06 -34.70 -2.11
C PHE A 70 -1.42 -33.73 -3.23
N LEU A 71 -1.50 -34.22 -4.47
CA LEU A 71 -1.99 -33.46 -5.60
C LEU A 71 -3.48 -33.16 -5.43
N ALA A 72 -3.83 -31.87 -5.42
CA ALA A 72 -5.20 -31.41 -5.49
C ALA A 72 -5.56 -31.06 -6.95
N SER A 73 -6.43 -31.87 -7.55
CA SER A 73 -6.88 -31.66 -8.93
C SER A 73 -8.33 -32.09 -9.09
N SER A 74 -9.17 -31.22 -9.64
CA SER A 74 -10.57 -31.50 -9.97
C SER A 74 -11.38 -32.13 -8.82
N GLY A 75 -11.15 -31.67 -7.58
CA GLY A 75 -11.84 -32.17 -6.38
C GLY A 75 -11.33 -33.52 -5.86
N THR A 76 -10.23 -34.04 -6.41
CA THR A 76 -9.58 -35.27 -5.95
C THR A 76 -8.22 -35.00 -5.32
N LEU A 77 -7.88 -35.78 -4.30
CA LEU A 77 -6.56 -35.76 -3.66
C LEU A 77 -5.85 -37.08 -3.91
N SER A 78 -4.65 -37.01 -4.48
CA SER A 78 -3.81 -38.18 -4.77
C SER A 78 -2.42 -38.00 -4.20
N LYS A 79 -1.89 -39.00 -3.49
CA LYS A 79 -0.56 -38.92 -2.89
C LYS A 79 0.51 -38.80 -3.99
N LEU A 80 1.37 -37.80 -3.89
CA LEU A 80 2.46 -37.57 -4.84
C LEU A 80 3.61 -38.54 -4.58
N THR A 81 3.53 -39.74 -5.17
CA THR A 81 4.56 -40.79 -5.05
C THR A 81 5.74 -40.54 -5.99
N ASN A 82 5.50 -40.28 -7.28
CA ASN A 82 6.53 -39.90 -8.26
C ASN A 82 6.20 -38.53 -8.90
N LEU A 83 7.22 -37.80 -9.35
CA LEU A 83 7.05 -36.52 -10.05
C LEU A 83 6.48 -36.69 -11.47
N GLU A 84 6.60 -37.87 -12.07
CA GLU A 84 5.94 -38.20 -13.35
C GLU A 84 4.40 -38.15 -13.25
N ASN A 85 3.84 -38.29 -12.05
CA ASN A 85 2.41 -38.17 -11.80
C ASN A 85 1.94 -36.70 -11.73
N LEU A 86 2.82 -35.72 -11.95
CA LEU A 86 2.38 -34.34 -12.13
C LEU A 86 1.65 -34.19 -13.46
N SER A 87 0.33 -34.27 -13.39
CA SER A 87 -0.51 -33.71 -14.42
C SER A 87 -0.14 -32.23 -14.62
N SER A 88 0.00 -31.79 -15.86
CA SER A 88 0.11 -30.37 -16.21
C SER A 88 -1.08 -29.55 -15.70
N GLN A 89 -2.18 -30.21 -15.34
CA GLN A 89 -3.39 -29.60 -14.78
C GLN A 89 -3.36 -29.45 -13.25
N ALA A 90 -2.36 -29.99 -12.56
CA ALA A 90 -2.23 -29.88 -11.11
C ALA A 90 -2.00 -28.43 -10.70
N ASN A 91 -2.92 -27.88 -9.91
CA ASN A 91 -2.89 -26.47 -9.50
C ASN A 91 -2.19 -26.25 -8.15
N SER A 92 -2.24 -27.26 -7.28
CA SER A 92 -1.73 -27.15 -5.93
C SER A 92 -1.45 -28.51 -5.28
N LEU A 93 -0.73 -28.48 -4.17
CA LEU A 93 -0.38 -29.64 -3.35
C LEU A 93 -0.79 -29.38 -1.90
N TRP A 94 -1.52 -30.32 -1.31
CA TRP A 94 -1.84 -30.28 0.11
C TRP A 94 -0.78 -31.03 0.90
N VAL A 95 -0.35 -30.44 2.01
CA VAL A 95 0.76 -30.96 2.81
C VAL A 95 0.28 -31.36 4.20
N ARG A 96 0.71 -32.53 4.66
CA ARG A 96 0.51 -33.01 6.03
C ARG A 96 1.73 -33.77 6.53
N LYS A 97 1.85 -33.99 7.84
CA LYS A 97 2.87 -34.90 8.41
C LYS A 97 2.56 -36.35 8.02
N LYS A 98 3.58 -37.19 7.82
CA LYS A 98 3.43 -38.62 7.48
C LYS A 98 2.54 -39.42 8.45
N ASN A 99 2.59 -39.07 9.73
CA ASN A 99 1.80 -39.71 10.79
C ASN A 99 0.65 -38.81 11.28
N GLY A 100 0.37 -37.72 10.57
CA GLY A 100 -0.70 -36.77 10.90
C GLY A 100 -1.93 -36.97 10.03
N SER A 101 -3.11 -36.64 10.58
CA SER A 101 -4.37 -36.62 9.84
C SER A 101 -4.76 -35.24 9.32
N SER A 102 -4.16 -34.18 9.87
CA SER A 102 -4.51 -32.79 9.57
C SER A 102 -3.68 -32.22 8.40
N TRP A 103 -4.33 -31.41 7.57
CA TRP A 103 -3.67 -30.59 6.55
C TRP A 103 -3.05 -29.35 7.18
N LEU A 104 -1.83 -29.03 6.79
CA LEU A 104 -1.00 -28.01 7.44
C LEU A 104 -0.82 -26.76 6.59
N PHE A 105 -0.71 -26.91 5.28
CA PHE A 105 -0.64 -25.81 4.32
C PHE A 105 -0.87 -26.34 2.90
N GLU A 106 -1.26 -25.44 2.01
CA GLU A 106 -1.40 -25.68 0.58
C GLU A 106 -0.24 -25.00 -0.17
N ILE A 107 0.31 -25.70 -1.14
CA ILE A 107 1.35 -25.19 -2.03
C ILE A 107 0.73 -24.96 -3.39
N MET A 108 0.58 -23.69 -3.74
CA MET A 108 0.17 -23.23 -5.06
C MET A 108 1.35 -23.27 -6.01
N LEU A 109 1.13 -23.82 -7.20
CA LEU A 109 2.16 -23.91 -8.24
C LEU A 109 1.93 -22.81 -9.27
N MET A 110 2.95 -22.00 -9.51
CA MET A 110 2.92 -21.02 -10.59
C MET A 110 3.73 -21.49 -11.80
N ASP A 111 3.21 -21.15 -12.98
CA ASP A 111 3.90 -21.37 -14.25
C ASP A 111 4.73 -20.14 -14.59
N THR A 112 5.89 -20.40 -15.21
CA THR A 112 6.85 -19.37 -15.59
C THR A 112 7.36 -19.60 -17.00
N GLU A 113 7.61 -18.54 -17.74
CA GLU A 113 8.22 -18.55 -19.06
C GLU A 113 9.15 -17.35 -19.17
N ASN A 114 10.42 -17.55 -19.55
CA ASN A 114 11.41 -16.47 -19.71
C ASN A 114 11.54 -15.53 -18.48
N ASP A 115 11.61 -16.09 -17.27
CA ASP A 115 11.64 -15.33 -16.00
C ASP A 115 10.42 -14.43 -15.75
N GLU A 116 9.32 -14.69 -16.44
CA GLU A 116 8.02 -14.10 -16.16
C GLU A 116 7.06 -15.13 -15.55
N TRP A 117 6.29 -14.69 -14.57
CA TRP A 117 5.10 -15.38 -14.11
C TRP A 117 3.99 -15.28 -15.14
N ILE A 118 3.29 -16.40 -15.36
CA ILE A 118 2.10 -16.46 -16.22
C ILE A 118 0.87 -16.67 -15.35
N TYR A 119 -0.11 -15.77 -15.49
CA TYR A 119 -1.38 -15.93 -14.82
C TYR A 119 -2.22 -17.07 -15.46
N LYS A 120 -2.49 -18.11 -14.67
CA LYS A 120 -3.08 -19.36 -15.19
C LYS A 120 -4.46 -19.24 -15.82
N ARG A 121 -5.25 -18.22 -15.47
CA ARG A 121 -6.62 -18.03 -16.00
C ARG A 121 -6.64 -17.22 -17.29
N ASP A 122 -5.61 -16.42 -17.53
CA ASP A 122 -5.42 -15.66 -18.75
C ASP A 122 -3.92 -15.45 -18.99
N LYS A 123 -3.38 -16.17 -19.98
CA LYS A 123 -1.94 -16.23 -20.26
C LYS A 123 -1.36 -14.95 -20.87
N HIS A 124 -2.22 -13.99 -21.25
CA HIS A 124 -1.77 -12.67 -21.69
C HIS A 124 -1.32 -11.80 -20.52
N ILE A 125 -1.79 -12.11 -19.30
CA ILE A 125 -1.38 -11.41 -18.09
C ILE A 125 -0.10 -12.07 -17.57
N LYS A 126 1.00 -11.34 -17.70
CA LYS A 126 2.34 -11.73 -17.28
C LYS A 126 3.00 -10.63 -16.45
N ARG A 127 3.97 -11.01 -15.61
CA ARG A 127 4.88 -10.08 -14.91
C ARG A 127 6.25 -10.72 -14.68
N PRO A 128 7.34 -9.92 -14.60
CA PRO A 128 8.63 -10.39 -14.11
C PRO A 128 8.52 -11.09 -12.75
N LEU A 129 9.36 -12.10 -12.50
CA LEU A 129 9.40 -12.82 -11.23
C LEU A 129 9.74 -11.92 -10.02
N GLU A 130 10.41 -10.79 -10.22
CA GLU A 130 10.68 -9.83 -9.14
C GLU A 130 9.43 -9.00 -8.74
N ASP A 131 8.43 -8.94 -9.61
CA ASP A 131 7.21 -8.14 -9.44
C ASP A 131 6.03 -8.94 -8.86
N ILE A 132 6.21 -10.24 -8.61
CA ILE A 132 5.18 -11.09 -8.00
C ILE A 132 5.28 -11.12 -6.47
N GLY A 133 6.46 -10.89 -5.92
CA GLY A 133 6.74 -10.97 -4.50
C GLY A 133 7.18 -9.66 -3.88
N ALA A 134 7.06 -9.58 -2.56
CA ALA A 134 7.70 -8.59 -1.72
C ALA A 134 8.19 -9.28 -0.44
N ILE A 135 9.01 -8.58 0.35
CA ILE A 135 9.56 -9.07 1.60
C ILE A 135 9.21 -8.05 2.69
N THR A 136 8.67 -8.52 3.81
CA THR A 136 8.42 -7.69 4.99
C THR A 136 9.74 -7.27 5.66
N GLU A 137 9.69 -6.30 6.58
CA GLU A 137 10.89 -5.85 7.33
C GLU A 137 11.57 -6.99 8.10
N ASP A 138 10.80 -7.99 8.57
CA ASP A 138 11.31 -9.18 9.28
C ASP A 138 11.73 -10.34 8.35
N GLY A 139 11.84 -10.08 7.04
CA GLY A 139 12.37 -11.02 6.07
C GLY A 139 11.36 -12.08 5.59
N THR A 140 10.06 -11.86 5.77
CA THR A 140 9.03 -12.81 5.32
C THR A 140 8.65 -12.54 3.87
N PRO A 141 8.89 -13.48 2.93
CA PRO A 141 8.48 -13.31 1.54
C PRO A 141 6.97 -13.56 1.40
N TYR A 142 6.27 -12.67 0.69
CA TYR A 142 4.84 -12.79 0.42
C TYR A 142 4.50 -12.33 -1.00
N VAL A 143 3.39 -12.84 -1.53
CA VAL A 143 2.90 -12.44 -2.86
C VAL A 143 2.25 -11.06 -2.78
N ARG A 144 2.56 -10.20 -3.74
CA ARG A 144 2.01 -8.84 -3.77
C ARG A 144 0.47 -8.82 -3.78
N PRO A 145 -0.14 -7.86 -3.10
CA PRO A 145 -1.57 -7.88 -2.83
C PRO A 145 -2.43 -7.75 -4.08
N GLU A 146 -2.03 -6.97 -5.09
CA GLU A 146 -2.77 -6.85 -6.35
C GLU A 146 -2.83 -8.18 -7.11
N ILE A 147 -1.80 -9.02 -7.00
CA ILE A 147 -1.80 -10.36 -7.60
C ILE A 147 -2.72 -11.30 -6.82
N GLN A 148 -2.71 -11.24 -5.49
CA GLN A 148 -3.66 -12.01 -4.66
C GLN A 148 -5.11 -11.61 -4.94
N LEU A 149 -5.37 -10.31 -5.10
CA LEU A 149 -6.68 -9.80 -5.45
C LEU A 149 -7.08 -10.21 -6.87
N LEU A 150 -6.15 -10.24 -7.84
CA LEU A 150 -6.42 -10.82 -9.15
C LEU A 150 -6.82 -12.30 -9.04
N TYR A 151 -6.12 -13.10 -8.22
CA TYR A 151 -6.50 -14.50 -8.04
C TYR A 151 -7.88 -14.68 -7.38
N LYS A 152 -8.26 -13.79 -6.47
CA LYS A 152 -9.56 -13.78 -5.80
C LYS A 152 -10.69 -13.31 -6.72
N GLY A 153 -10.55 -12.14 -7.33
CA GLY A 153 -11.54 -11.57 -8.25
C GLY A 153 -11.65 -12.34 -9.56
N GLY A 154 -10.52 -12.85 -10.06
CA GLY A 154 -10.46 -13.70 -11.25
C GLY A 154 -11.04 -15.11 -11.09
N SER A 155 -11.51 -15.47 -9.89
CA SER A 155 -12.17 -16.75 -9.63
C SER A 155 -13.53 -16.83 -10.34
N SER A 156 -13.99 -18.05 -10.66
CA SER A 156 -15.35 -18.28 -11.16
C SER A 156 -16.43 -17.93 -10.13
N VAL A 157 -16.06 -18.00 -8.84
CA VAL A 157 -16.91 -17.60 -7.71
C VAL A 157 -16.11 -16.65 -6.82
N ILE A 158 -16.64 -15.43 -6.66
CA ILE A 158 -16.11 -14.42 -5.74
C ILE A 158 -16.86 -14.57 -4.41
N ARG A 159 -16.14 -14.90 -3.33
CA ARG A 159 -16.74 -15.06 -2.01
C ARG A 159 -16.87 -13.69 -1.33
N GLU A 160 -17.77 -13.58 -0.37
CA GLU A 160 -17.93 -12.35 0.44
C GLU A 160 -16.61 -11.90 1.07
N LYS A 161 -15.83 -12.85 1.63
CA LYS A 161 -14.51 -12.56 2.19
C LYS A 161 -13.52 -11.98 1.18
N ASP A 162 -13.65 -12.35 -0.10
CA ASP A 162 -12.77 -11.82 -1.15
C ASP A 162 -13.11 -10.36 -1.48
N GLY A 163 -14.41 -10.00 -1.48
CA GLY A 163 -14.84 -8.60 -1.60
C GLY A 163 -14.42 -7.75 -0.41
N ASN A 164 -14.54 -8.29 0.81
CA ASN A 164 -14.05 -7.62 2.02
C ASN A 164 -12.53 -7.43 2.03
N ASP A 165 -11.78 -8.41 1.50
CA ASP A 165 -10.34 -8.30 1.30
C ASP A 165 -10.01 -7.18 0.29
N LEU A 166 -10.72 -7.08 -0.85
CA LEU A 166 -10.55 -5.98 -1.81
C LEU A 166 -10.77 -4.61 -1.14
N LEU A 167 -11.93 -4.39 -0.51
CA LEU A 167 -12.29 -3.10 0.09
C LEU A 167 -11.30 -2.68 1.19
N ARG A 168 -10.73 -3.63 1.92
CA ARG A 168 -9.72 -3.36 2.93
C ARG A 168 -8.37 -2.94 2.34
N MET A 169 -8.01 -3.51 1.20
CA MET A 169 -6.71 -3.29 0.56
C MET A 169 -6.69 -2.03 -0.31
N LEU A 170 -7.76 -1.73 -1.05
CA LEU A 170 -7.81 -0.61 -1.99
C LEU A 170 -7.29 0.74 -1.45
N PRO A 171 -7.60 1.15 -0.20
CA PRO A 171 -7.08 2.42 0.34
C PRO A 171 -5.55 2.45 0.48
N ILE A 172 -4.93 1.31 0.78
CA ILE A 172 -3.48 1.21 1.06
C ILE A 172 -2.65 0.75 -0.13
N LEU A 173 -3.28 0.20 -1.18
CA LEU A 173 -2.60 -0.13 -2.42
C LEU A 173 -2.08 1.13 -3.11
N LYS A 174 -0.89 1.01 -3.71
CA LYS A 174 -0.30 2.07 -4.51
C LYS A 174 -1.06 2.28 -5.80
N LYS A 175 -1.03 3.50 -6.33
CA LYS A 175 -1.62 3.82 -7.64
C LYS A 175 -1.34 2.79 -8.73
N ALA A 176 -0.07 2.42 -8.93
CA ALA A 176 0.32 1.45 -9.95
C ALA A 176 -0.28 0.05 -9.71
N GLU A 177 -0.38 -0.38 -8.44
CA GLU A 177 -0.95 -1.67 -8.04
C GLU A 177 -2.46 -1.70 -8.33
N VAL A 178 -3.19 -0.62 -8.02
CA VAL A 178 -4.62 -0.46 -8.32
C VAL A 178 -4.88 -0.43 -9.82
N HIS A 179 -4.10 0.35 -10.59
CA HIS A 179 -4.25 0.42 -12.05
C HIS A 179 -3.98 -0.93 -12.70
N TRP A 180 -2.96 -1.65 -12.24
CA TRP A 180 -2.66 -2.98 -12.78
C TRP A 180 -3.77 -3.99 -12.45
N LEU A 181 -4.32 -3.98 -11.22
CA LEU A 181 -5.44 -4.84 -10.87
C LEU A 181 -6.67 -4.56 -11.75
N HIS A 182 -6.99 -3.28 -11.96
CA HIS A 182 -8.07 -2.87 -12.86
C HIS A 182 -7.84 -3.38 -14.28
N TYR A 183 -6.64 -3.17 -14.82
CA TYR A 183 -6.25 -3.66 -16.15
C TYR A 183 -6.39 -5.18 -16.26
N ALA A 184 -5.83 -5.93 -15.30
CA ALA A 184 -5.81 -7.39 -15.33
C ALA A 184 -7.22 -8.00 -15.27
N LEU A 185 -8.07 -7.53 -14.36
CA LEU A 185 -9.47 -7.98 -14.30
C LEU A 185 -10.27 -7.53 -15.53
N GLY A 186 -10.02 -6.31 -16.02
CA GLY A 186 -10.65 -5.79 -17.22
C GLY A 186 -10.31 -6.63 -18.45
N HIS A 187 -9.05 -7.08 -18.56
CA HIS A 187 -8.59 -7.94 -19.63
C HIS A 187 -9.22 -9.33 -19.54
N GLN A 188 -9.12 -10.01 -18.39
CA GLN A 188 -9.66 -11.36 -18.20
C GLN A 188 -11.18 -11.44 -18.51
N PHE A 189 -11.94 -10.40 -18.17
CA PHE A 189 -13.42 -10.42 -18.29
C PHE A 189 -13.96 -9.47 -19.37
N ASN A 190 -13.14 -8.96 -20.29
CA ASN A 190 -13.54 -8.02 -21.33
C ASN A 190 -14.35 -6.83 -20.78
N GLY A 191 -13.89 -6.25 -19.69
CA GLY A 191 -14.50 -5.12 -18.99
C GLY A 191 -15.77 -5.44 -18.19
N LYS A 192 -16.17 -6.71 -18.07
CA LYS A 192 -17.39 -7.13 -17.37
C LYS A 192 -17.08 -7.86 -16.07
N HIS A 193 -16.66 -7.12 -15.05
CA HIS A 193 -16.34 -7.68 -13.74
C HIS A 193 -16.83 -6.77 -12.60
N PRO A 194 -17.46 -7.32 -11.54
CA PRO A 194 -18.13 -6.53 -10.49
C PRO A 194 -17.18 -5.63 -9.69
N TRP A 195 -15.88 -5.93 -9.65
CA TRP A 195 -14.92 -5.07 -8.94
C TRP A 195 -14.42 -3.88 -9.77
N LEU A 196 -14.66 -3.84 -11.09
CA LEU A 196 -14.05 -2.79 -11.93
C LEU A 196 -14.54 -1.39 -11.55
N GLU A 197 -15.83 -1.22 -11.26
CA GLU A 197 -16.39 0.06 -10.82
C GLU A 197 -15.77 0.50 -9.48
N VAL A 198 -15.72 -0.40 -8.50
CA VAL A 198 -15.12 -0.12 -7.19
C VAL A 198 -13.63 0.24 -7.29
N ILE A 199 -12.89 -0.43 -8.19
CA ILE A 199 -11.48 -0.14 -8.42
C ILE A 199 -11.34 1.19 -9.18
N ALA A 200 -12.23 1.49 -10.13
CA ALA A 200 -12.23 2.74 -10.88
C ALA A 200 -12.51 3.95 -9.98
N ASP A 201 -13.42 3.82 -9.02
CA ASP A 201 -13.64 4.85 -7.98
C ASP A 201 -12.35 5.13 -7.22
N ARG A 202 -11.63 4.08 -6.80
CA ARG A 202 -10.32 4.24 -6.15
C ARG A 202 -9.29 4.90 -7.06
N ILE A 203 -9.29 4.59 -8.37
CA ILE A 203 -8.41 5.23 -9.34
C ILE A 203 -8.69 6.73 -9.42
N ASN A 204 -9.96 7.12 -9.47
CA ASN A 204 -10.40 8.51 -9.52
C ASN A 204 -10.10 9.28 -8.22
N ASP A 205 -9.96 8.58 -7.09
CA ASP A 205 -9.59 9.16 -5.81
C ASP A 205 -8.08 9.49 -5.67
N PHE A 206 -7.22 9.01 -6.57
CA PHE A 206 -5.81 9.39 -6.56
C PHE A 206 -5.63 10.86 -6.98
N PRO A 207 -4.78 11.63 -6.30
CA PRO A 207 -4.57 13.03 -6.66
C PRO A 207 -4.00 13.16 -8.08
N ALA A 208 -4.63 13.99 -8.91
CA ALA A 208 -4.05 14.40 -10.17
C ALA A 208 -2.82 15.28 -9.94
N HIS A 209 -2.89 16.20 -8.98
CA HIS A 209 -1.79 17.12 -8.70
C HIS A 209 -1.76 17.50 -7.22
N ALA A 210 -0.80 16.93 -6.50
CA ALA A 210 -0.56 17.25 -5.11
C ALA A 210 0.45 18.41 -4.95
N LEU A 211 0.21 19.30 -4.00
CA LEU A 211 1.14 20.34 -3.56
C LEU A 211 1.59 20.06 -2.12
N VAL A 212 2.90 20.02 -1.88
CA VAL A 212 3.47 19.86 -0.53
C VAL A 212 4.26 21.10 -0.13
N VAL A 213 3.91 21.68 1.01
CA VAL A 213 4.61 22.83 1.61
C VAL A 213 5.44 22.37 2.79
N GLY A 214 6.76 22.55 2.71
CA GLY A 214 7.70 21.94 3.66
C GLY A 214 8.16 20.54 3.26
N GLY A 215 7.93 20.14 2.01
CA GLY A 215 8.19 18.78 1.48
C GLY A 215 9.66 18.38 1.33
N THR A 216 10.62 19.27 1.59
CA THR A 216 12.06 18.93 1.63
C THR A 216 12.60 18.74 3.05
N GLY A 217 11.75 18.94 4.07
CA GLY A 217 12.10 18.81 5.49
C GLY A 217 11.26 17.73 6.16
N MET A 218 10.49 18.13 7.17
CA MET A 218 9.63 17.25 7.97
C MET A 218 8.64 16.45 7.13
N LEU A 219 8.18 17.00 6.00
CA LEU A 219 7.22 16.35 5.09
C LEU A 219 7.88 15.59 3.92
N SER A 220 9.20 15.37 3.94
CA SER A 220 9.89 14.65 2.86
C SER A 220 9.38 13.23 2.64
N GLY A 221 9.03 12.51 3.71
CA GLY A 221 8.41 11.20 3.59
C GLY A 221 7.04 11.26 2.89
N VAL A 222 6.26 12.31 3.14
CA VAL A 222 4.96 12.53 2.47
C VAL A 222 5.16 12.87 0.99
N SER A 223 6.15 13.71 0.66
CA SER A 223 6.46 14.04 -0.74
C SER A 223 6.88 12.80 -1.53
N LEU A 224 7.73 11.94 -0.97
CA LEU A 224 8.16 10.69 -1.62
C LEU A 224 7.00 9.71 -1.79
N TRP A 225 6.15 9.57 -0.77
CA TRP A 225 4.96 8.73 -0.85
C TRP A 225 3.98 9.24 -1.93
N LEU A 226 3.64 10.53 -1.92
CA LEU A 226 2.78 11.12 -2.94
C LEU A 226 3.35 10.96 -4.35
N ALA A 227 4.66 10.87 -4.52
CA ALA A 227 5.27 10.69 -5.83
C ALA A 227 4.94 9.33 -6.47
N GLY A 228 4.52 8.35 -5.66
CA GLY A 228 3.96 7.07 -6.14
C GLY A 228 2.43 7.04 -6.23
N GLU A 229 1.73 7.99 -5.61
CA GLU A 229 0.25 8.00 -5.51
C GLU A 229 -0.43 9.07 -6.37
N ALA A 230 0.24 10.18 -6.62
CA ALA A 230 -0.28 11.28 -7.42
C ALA A 230 0.28 11.23 -8.84
N THR A 231 -0.45 11.80 -9.81
CA THR A 231 0.12 11.97 -11.17
C THR A 231 1.26 12.99 -11.18
N LYS A 232 1.15 14.05 -10.38
CA LYS A 232 2.16 15.10 -10.23
C LYS A 232 2.27 15.53 -8.78
N VAL A 233 3.49 15.81 -8.32
CA VAL A 233 3.75 16.33 -6.96
C VAL A 233 4.60 17.58 -7.03
N SER A 234 3.99 18.74 -6.81
CA SER A 234 4.71 20.00 -6.67
C SER A 234 5.18 20.19 -5.23
N VAL A 235 6.45 20.53 -5.04
CA VAL A 235 7.04 20.68 -3.69
C VAL A 235 7.60 22.08 -3.51
N ILE A 236 7.05 22.84 -2.57
CA ILE A 236 7.55 24.16 -2.18
C ILE A 236 8.72 24.00 -1.22
N ALA A 237 9.86 24.59 -1.58
CA ALA A 237 11.04 24.64 -0.72
C ALA A 237 11.90 25.87 -1.00
N ARG A 238 12.54 26.39 0.05
CA ARG A 238 13.55 27.46 -0.07
C ARG A 238 14.96 26.96 -0.39
N SER A 239 15.29 25.73 0.00
CA SER A 239 16.65 25.18 -0.11
C SER A 239 16.80 24.33 -1.37
N GLN A 240 17.66 24.78 -2.29
CA GLN A 240 17.99 24.00 -3.47
C GLN A 240 18.74 22.70 -3.14
N GLY A 241 19.58 22.69 -2.10
CA GLY A 241 20.30 21.49 -1.66
C GLY A 241 19.35 20.40 -1.17
N LYS A 242 18.45 20.71 -0.23
CA LYS A 242 17.45 19.75 0.25
C LYS A 242 16.48 19.29 -0.83
N MET A 243 16.19 20.16 -1.81
CA MET A 243 15.40 19.77 -2.98
C MET A 243 16.13 18.71 -3.82
N LYS A 244 17.43 18.89 -4.09
CA LYS A 244 18.24 17.89 -4.80
C LYS A 244 18.26 16.55 -4.05
N GLU A 245 18.44 16.58 -2.73
CA GLU A 245 18.40 15.36 -1.91
C GLU A 245 17.04 14.64 -1.99
N LEU A 246 15.93 15.38 -2.02
CA LEU A 246 14.60 14.80 -2.19
C LEU A 246 14.46 14.13 -3.56
N LEU A 247 14.89 14.80 -4.63
CA LEU A 247 14.82 14.28 -6.00
C LEU A 247 15.67 13.01 -6.19
N VAL A 248 16.85 12.95 -5.57
CA VAL A 248 17.71 11.74 -5.58
C VAL A 248 17.04 10.56 -4.87
N LYS A 249 16.24 10.83 -3.84
CA LYS A 249 15.50 9.79 -3.08
C LYS A 249 14.22 9.33 -3.78
N ALA A 250 13.71 10.09 -4.74
CA ALA A 250 12.50 9.74 -5.46
C ALA A 250 12.76 8.58 -6.42
N HIS A 251 11.74 7.75 -6.67
CA HIS A 251 11.82 6.70 -7.68
C HIS A 251 12.06 7.30 -9.07
N GLN A 252 12.66 6.55 -9.99
CA GLN A 252 12.98 7.05 -11.34
C GLN A 252 11.74 7.53 -12.11
N ASP A 253 10.59 6.91 -11.87
CA ASP A 253 9.31 7.26 -12.52
C ASP A 253 8.51 8.34 -11.76
N ALA A 254 9.03 8.85 -10.65
CA ALA A 254 8.35 9.81 -9.80
C ALA A 254 8.33 11.23 -10.41
N CYS A 255 7.14 11.83 -10.55
CA CYS A 255 6.99 13.18 -11.05
C CYS A 255 6.96 14.21 -9.90
N ILE A 256 8.14 14.55 -9.37
CA ILE A 256 8.31 15.64 -8.39
C ILE A 256 8.73 16.92 -9.12
N ILE A 257 7.91 17.97 -8.98
CA ILE A 257 8.09 19.28 -9.60
C ILE A 257 8.61 20.27 -8.53
N PRO A 258 9.87 20.72 -8.62
CA PRO A 258 10.43 21.62 -7.61
C PRO A 258 9.87 23.05 -7.78
N LEU A 259 9.28 23.60 -6.71
CA LEU A 259 8.89 25.00 -6.60
C LEU A 259 9.82 25.71 -5.61
N LEU A 260 10.94 26.22 -6.13
CA LEU A 260 11.91 26.96 -5.33
C LEU A 260 11.39 28.37 -5.03
N VAL A 261 10.88 28.57 -3.81
CA VAL A 261 10.36 29.84 -3.31
C VAL A 261 10.35 29.83 -1.78
N ASP A 262 10.66 30.98 -1.17
CA ASP A 262 10.37 31.19 0.25
C ASP A 262 8.90 31.57 0.37
N TYR A 263 8.10 30.75 1.06
CA TYR A 263 6.66 31.00 1.21
C TYR A 263 6.35 32.29 1.98
N LYS A 264 7.35 32.93 2.61
CA LYS A 264 7.22 34.25 3.23
C LYS A 264 7.11 35.37 2.21
N ASP A 265 7.67 35.18 1.01
CA ASP A 265 7.50 36.10 -0.11
C ASP A 265 6.13 35.87 -0.74
N SER A 266 5.15 36.70 -0.34
CA SER A 266 3.76 36.56 -0.76
C SER A 266 3.57 36.71 -2.27
N THR A 267 4.34 37.61 -2.90
CA THR A 267 4.24 37.88 -4.35
C THR A 267 4.85 36.73 -5.13
N ALA A 268 6.09 36.34 -4.80
CA ALA A 268 6.76 35.24 -5.47
C ALA A 268 6.02 33.92 -5.27
N LEU A 269 5.48 33.66 -4.07
CA LEU A 269 4.68 32.47 -3.78
C LEU A 269 3.45 32.39 -4.69
N LYS A 270 2.70 33.49 -4.78
CA LYS A 270 1.51 33.59 -5.62
C LYS A 270 1.82 33.34 -7.10
N GLU A 271 2.86 33.98 -7.62
CA GLU A 271 3.30 33.80 -9.01
C GLU A 271 3.73 32.36 -9.29
N LYS A 272 4.50 31.74 -8.39
CA LYS A 272 4.95 30.36 -8.52
C LYS A 272 3.80 29.36 -8.51
N ILE A 273 2.79 29.57 -7.66
CA ILE A 273 1.61 28.70 -7.61
C ILE A 273 0.78 28.84 -8.89
N ARG A 274 0.55 30.06 -9.36
CA ARG A 274 -0.17 30.31 -10.63
C ARG A 274 0.55 29.68 -11.82
N ALA A 275 1.86 29.87 -11.92
CA ALA A 275 2.67 29.26 -12.97
C ALA A 275 2.61 27.73 -12.88
N CYS A 276 2.71 27.17 -11.67
CA CYS A 276 2.59 25.74 -11.44
C CYS A 276 1.23 25.18 -11.92
N ILE A 277 0.13 25.81 -11.52
CA ILE A 277 -1.23 25.40 -11.93
C ILE A 277 -1.38 25.50 -13.45
N SER A 278 -0.91 26.60 -14.06
CA SER A 278 -0.97 26.80 -15.50
C SER A 278 -0.18 25.76 -16.30
N GLN A 279 0.97 25.30 -15.78
CA GLN A 279 1.84 24.35 -16.47
C GLN A 279 1.45 22.89 -16.20
N ASN A 280 0.96 22.60 -14.99
CA ASN A 280 0.82 21.24 -14.50
C ASN A 280 -0.63 20.80 -14.31
N GLY A 281 -1.58 21.73 -14.35
CA GLY A 281 -3.00 21.51 -14.10
C GLY A 281 -3.43 21.89 -12.68
N PRO A 282 -4.75 21.91 -12.42
CA PRO A 282 -5.32 22.25 -11.11
C PRO A 282 -4.78 21.36 -9.98
N ILE A 283 -4.56 21.93 -8.80
CA ILE A 283 -4.12 21.21 -7.60
C ILE A 283 -5.35 20.69 -6.85
N ASP A 284 -5.45 19.39 -6.62
CA ASP A 284 -6.60 18.75 -5.95
C ASP A 284 -6.27 18.24 -4.53
N LEU A 285 -4.99 18.18 -4.17
CA LEU A 285 -4.52 17.86 -2.83
C LEU A 285 -3.42 18.83 -2.38
N VAL A 286 -3.56 19.41 -1.19
CA VAL A 286 -2.52 20.21 -0.53
C VAL A 286 -2.16 19.57 0.79
N VAL A 287 -0.87 19.36 1.05
CA VAL A 287 -0.34 19.00 2.38
C VAL A 287 0.58 20.13 2.84
N ALA A 288 0.18 20.85 3.88
CA ALA A 288 0.86 22.07 4.28
C ALA A 288 1.34 22.00 5.73
N TRP A 289 2.66 22.15 5.90
CA TRP A 289 3.25 22.56 7.17
C TRP A 289 3.91 23.92 6.99
N ILE A 290 3.36 24.93 7.66
CA ILE A 290 3.78 26.32 7.55
C ILE A 290 4.09 26.83 8.96
N HIS A 291 5.27 27.40 9.14
CA HIS A 291 5.65 28.00 10.42
C HIS A 291 4.82 29.26 10.72
N SER A 292 4.69 29.60 12.00
CA SER A 292 3.87 30.72 12.48
C SER A 292 4.28 32.10 11.93
N ASP A 293 5.48 32.22 11.36
CA ASP A 293 6.00 33.41 10.69
C ASP A 293 5.56 33.54 9.21
N GLY A 294 4.92 32.51 8.65
CA GLY A 294 4.36 32.48 7.30
C GLY A 294 2.83 32.64 7.27
N LYS A 295 2.26 33.51 8.11
CA LYS A 295 0.80 33.59 8.37
C LYS A 295 -0.07 33.66 7.11
N ASN A 296 0.40 34.33 6.06
CA ASN A 296 -0.36 34.54 4.83
C ASN A 296 -0.17 33.42 3.78
N ALA A 297 0.82 32.54 3.95
CA ALA A 297 1.19 31.57 2.92
C ALA A 297 0.05 30.60 2.62
N LEU A 298 -0.57 30.03 3.67
CA LEU A 298 -1.68 29.08 3.50
C LEU A 298 -2.88 29.74 2.83
N ASP A 299 -3.15 30.99 3.18
CA ASP A 299 -4.23 31.79 2.59
C ASP A 299 -4.00 32.06 1.10
N ILE A 300 -2.78 32.43 0.72
CA ILE A 300 -2.39 32.62 -0.68
C ILE A 300 -2.55 31.31 -1.44
N ILE A 301 -2.00 30.21 -0.91
CA ILE A 301 -2.10 28.89 -1.54
C ILE A 301 -3.58 28.51 -1.74
N SER A 302 -4.38 28.59 -0.69
CA SER A 302 -5.79 28.20 -0.72
C SER A 302 -6.61 29.05 -1.69
N ASN A 303 -6.34 30.36 -1.75
CA ASN A 303 -6.99 31.27 -2.70
C ASN A 303 -6.63 30.95 -4.16
N GLU A 304 -5.36 30.65 -4.45
CA GLU A 304 -4.95 30.31 -5.83
C GLU A 304 -5.43 28.92 -6.26
N VAL A 305 -5.44 27.94 -5.35
CA VAL A 305 -5.98 26.59 -5.62
C VAL A 305 -7.49 26.63 -5.86
N ALA A 306 -8.24 27.35 -5.01
CA ALA A 306 -9.69 27.43 -5.11
C ALA A 306 -10.19 28.13 -6.39
N GLN A 307 -9.35 28.92 -7.07
CA GLN A 307 -9.70 29.54 -8.36
C GLN A 307 -9.80 28.51 -9.49
N THR A 308 -9.09 27.39 -9.40
CA THR A 308 -9.01 26.40 -10.50
C THR A 308 -9.55 25.03 -10.12
N SER A 309 -9.65 24.73 -8.82
CA SER A 309 -10.08 23.44 -8.30
C SER A 309 -11.42 23.59 -7.59
N PRO A 310 -12.54 23.16 -8.21
CA PRO A 310 -13.87 23.30 -7.61
C PRO A 310 -14.02 22.46 -6.36
N PHE A 311 -13.33 21.32 -6.26
CA PHE A 311 -13.24 20.48 -5.08
C PHE A 311 -11.78 20.09 -4.87
N TRP A 312 -11.28 20.26 -3.66
CA TRP A 312 -9.89 19.92 -3.30
C TRP A 312 -9.77 19.60 -1.81
N LYS A 313 -8.71 18.91 -1.44
CA LYS A 313 -8.43 18.50 -0.06
C LYS A 313 -7.22 19.27 0.48
N LEU A 314 -7.32 19.75 1.72
CA LEU A 314 -6.20 20.36 2.45
C LEU A 314 -5.92 19.58 3.72
N TYR A 315 -4.73 18.98 3.83
CA TYR A 315 -4.19 18.46 5.08
C TYR A 315 -3.27 19.51 5.70
N HIS A 316 -3.78 20.23 6.70
CA HIS A 316 -3.04 21.25 7.42
C HIS A 316 -2.38 20.66 8.67
N VAL A 317 -1.05 20.69 8.69
CA VAL A 317 -0.22 20.22 9.81
C VAL A 317 -0.03 21.35 10.82
N LEU A 318 -0.52 21.12 12.03
CA LEU A 318 -0.62 22.08 13.13
C LEU A 318 0.25 21.66 14.31
N GLY A 319 0.77 22.63 15.05
CA GLY A 319 1.49 22.38 16.30
C GLY A 319 0.57 21.91 17.43
N SER A 320 1.17 21.37 18.49
CA SER A 320 0.47 20.79 19.64
C SER A 320 -0.48 21.77 20.33
N SER A 321 -0.09 23.04 20.44
CA SER A 321 -0.87 24.09 21.11
C SER A 321 -1.94 24.75 20.24
N ALA A 322 -2.17 24.26 19.01
CA ALA A 322 -3.09 24.91 18.08
C ALA A 322 -4.56 24.76 18.53
N ASN A 323 -5.34 25.85 18.44
CA ASN A 323 -6.79 25.79 18.59
C ASN A 323 -7.43 25.29 17.29
N ILE A 324 -7.52 23.97 17.14
CA ILE A 324 -7.99 23.34 15.90
C ILE A 324 -9.44 23.71 15.56
N ALA A 325 -10.30 23.92 16.56
CA ALA A 325 -11.70 24.27 16.34
C ALA A 325 -11.85 25.65 15.69
N GLN A 326 -11.18 26.67 16.24
CA GLN A 326 -11.19 28.02 15.70
C GLN A 326 -10.57 28.07 14.30
N ILE A 327 -9.44 27.37 14.09
CA ILE A 327 -8.76 27.34 12.79
C ILE A 327 -9.69 26.70 11.74
N LYS A 328 -10.38 25.62 12.08
CA LYS A 328 -11.32 24.93 11.19
C LYS A 328 -12.48 25.84 10.79
N GLU A 329 -13.08 26.52 11.75
CA GLU A 329 -14.19 27.45 11.50
C GLU A 329 -13.81 28.52 10.48
N VAL A 330 -12.64 29.15 10.68
CA VAL A 330 -12.13 30.18 9.75
C VAL A 330 -11.85 29.59 8.37
N ALA A 331 -11.18 28.44 8.28
CA ALA A 331 -10.81 27.82 7.02
C ALA A 331 -12.04 27.41 6.18
N VAL A 332 -13.01 26.74 6.80
CA VAL A 332 -14.24 26.28 6.12
C VAL A 332 -15.09 27.46 5.67
N LYS A 333 -15.16 28.54 6.47
CA LYS A 333 -15.89 29.76 6.09
C LYS A 333 -15.27 30.46 4.89
N LYS A 334 -13.94 30.45 4.79
CA LYS A 334 -13.20 31.11 3.70
C LYS A 334 -13.19 30.28 2.42
N HIS A 335 -13.12 28.95 2.55
CA HIS A 335 -13.02 28.02 1.43
C HIS A 335 -14.04 26.88 1.57
N PRO A 336 -15.33 27.13 1.29
CA PRO A 336 -16.40 26.15 1.54
C PRO A 336 -16.27 24.87 0.70
N ASN A 337 -15.61 24.93 -0.46
CA ASN A 337 -15.39 23.76 -1.31
C ASN A 337 -14.07 23.02 -1.02
N CYS A 338 -13.33 23.46 0.00
CA CYS A 338 -12.15 22.77 0.50
C CYS A 338 -12.58 21.72 1.54
N GLN A 339 -12.25 20.45 1.30
CA GLN A 339 -12.29 19.43 2.34
C GLN A 339 -11.10 19.66 3.28
N TYR A 340 -11.33 20.48 4.31
CA TYR A 340 -10.30 20.85 5.27
C TYR A 340 -10.07 19.75 6.31
N ARG A 341 -8.83 19.25 6.38
CA ARG A 341 -8.36 18.15 7.23
C ARG A 341 -7.25 18.65 8.13
N GLN A 342 -7.27 18.27 9.40
CA GLN A 342 -6.34 18.78 10.41
C GLN A 342 -5.46 17.65 10.94
N ILE A 343 -4.14 17.86 10.89
CA ILE A 343 -3.15 16.99 11.52
C ILE A 343 -2.53 17.76 12.68
N GLN A 344 -2.82 17.37 13.92
CA GLN A 344 -2.23 17.99 15.11
C GLN A 344 -1.05 17.15 15.59
N LEU A 345 0.13 17.77 15.61
CA LEU A 345 1.36 17.13 16.09
C LEU A 345 1.42 17.19 17.61
N GLY A 346 1.58 16.05 18.25
CA GLY A 346 1.85 15.92 19.66
C GLY A 346 3.30 15.53 19.93
N PHE A 347 3.49 14.74 20.98
CA PHE A 347 4.77 14.18 21.39
C PHE A 347 4.62 12.69 21.72
N ILE A 348 5.72 11.97 21.90
CA ILE A 348 5.70 10.60 22.42
C ILE A 348 5.89 10.67 23.93
N TRP A 349 4.99 10.01 24.67
CA TRP A 349 5.08 9.82 26.11
C TRP A 349 5.09 8.33 26.41
N GLU A 350 6.20 7.86 26.97
CA GLU A 350 6.35 6.48 27.41
C GLU A 350 6.75 6.49 28.88
N LYS A 351 5.81 6.11 29.75
CA LYS A 351 5.96 5.96 31.22
C LYS A 351 6.71 7.12 31.90
N SER A 352 8.05 7.13 31.81
CA SER A 352 8.97 8.05 32.48
C SER A 352 9.60 9.15 31.60
N TYR A 353 9.48 9.12 30.27
CA TYR A 353 10.12 10.12 29.39
C TYR A 353 9.20 10.64 28.29
N SER A 354 9.53 11.82 27.79
CA SER A 354 8.86 12.48 26.68
C SER A 354 9.87 12.87 25.60
N ARG A 355 9.47 12.76 24.34
CA ARG A 355 10.28 13.21 23.21
C ARG A 355 9.42 13.76 22.07
N TRP A 356 10.02 14.62 21.26
CA TRP A 356 9.44 15.04 19.99
C TRP A 356 9.26 13.86 19.04
N LEU A 357 8.28 13.98 18.17
CA LEU A 357 8.07 13.07 17.05
C LEU A 357 9.24 13.17 16.06
N THR A 358 9.64 12.04 15.52
CA THR A 358 10.57 11.97 14.38
C THR A 358 9.86 12.35 13.08
N HIS A 359 10.61 12.77 12.05
CA HIS A 359 10.04 13.02 10.72
C HIS A 359 9.33 11.80 10.12
N GLN A 360 9.81 10.59 10.44
CA GLN A 360 9.21 9.33 9.99
C GLN A 360 7.85 9.09 10.66
N GLU A 361 7.74 9.29 11.97
CA GLU A 361 6.47 9.18 12.70
C GLU A 361 5.44 10.21 12.18
N ILE A 362 5.88 11.44 11.94
CA ILE A 362 5.04 12.51 11.37
C ILE A 362 4.56 12.13 9.97
N SER A 363 5.48 11.75 9.08
CA SER A 363 5.13 11.37 7.70
C SER A 363 4.17 10.18 7.69
N LYS A 364 4.42 9.13 8.50
CA LYS A 364 3.55 7.95 8.60
C LYS A 364 2.15 8.32 9.09
N GLY A 365 2.05 9.17 10.11
CA GLY A 365 0.74 9.61 10.63
C GLY A 365 -0.04 10.49 9.64
N ILE A 366 0.64 11.33 8.86
CA ILE A 366 0.01 12.13 7.79
C ILE A 366 -0.46 11.22 6.65
N ILE A 367 0.38 10.29 6.19
CA ILE A 367 0.02 9.33 5.13
C ILE A 367 -1.19 8.50 5.55
N ASP A 368 -1.22 7.98 6.78
CA ASP A 368 -2.37 7.25 7.32
C ASP A 368 -3.66 8.10 7.33
N ALA A 369 -3.56 9.38 7.68
CA ALA A 369 -4.69 10.31 7.63
C ALA A 369 -5.19 10.54 6.19
N ILE A 370 -4.28 10.65 5.21
CA ILE A 370 -4.64 10.80 3.79
C ILE A 370 -5.33 9.53 3.27
N ILE A 371 -4.71 8.37 3.48
CA ILE A 371 -5.24 7.06 3.08
C ILE A 371 -6.65 6.81 3.63
N ARG A 372 -6.86 7.14 4.91
CA ARG A 372 -8.15 6.92 5.60
C ARG A 372 -9.11 8.11 5.47
N ASN A 373 -8.75 9.14 4.71
CA ASN A 373 -9.51 10.39 4.57
C ASN A 373 -9.97 11.00 5.91
N GLN A 374 -9.08 10.99 6.93
CA GLN A 374 -9.42 11.42 8.28
C GLN A 374 -9.56 12.94 8.37
N GLU A 375 -10.69 13.40 8.91
CA GLU A 375 -10.95 14.83 9.11
C GLU A 375 -10.01 15.46 10.14
N VAL A 376 -9.76 14.75 11.24
CA VAL A 376 -8.85 15.17 12.30
C VAL A 376 -7.97 13.98 12.69
N LYS A 377 -6.67 14.20 12.80
CA LYS A 377 -5.70 13.21 13.27
C LYS A 377 -4.73 13.86 14.25
N VAL A 378 -4.54 13.21 15.39
CA VAL A 378 -3.43 13.49 16.30
C VAL A 378 -2.32 12.48 16.02
N ILE A 379 -1.08 12.96 15.91
CA ILE A 379 0.11 12.12 15.82
C ILE A 379 0.85 12.21 17.16
N GLY A 380 1.07 11.09 17.83
CA GLY A 380 1.55 11.06 19.22
C GLY A 380 0.42 11.30 20.22
N THR A 381 0.74 11.94 21.34
CA THR A 381 -0.22 12.41 22.36
C THR A 381 -0.12 13.91 22.58
N LEU A 382 -1.23 14.55 22.97
CA LEU A 382 -1.27 15.94 23.43
C LEU A 382 -1.21 16.04 24.96
N GLU A 383 -1.51 14.93 25.64
CA GLU A 383 -1.63 14.87 27.10
C GLU A 383 -0.74 13.76 27.68
N PRO A 384 -0.27 13.92 28.94
CA PRO A 384 -0.53 15.08 29.80
C PRO A 384 0.35 16.29 29.45
N TRP A 385 -0.22 17.50 29.38
CA TRP A 385 0.49 18.70 28.91
C TRP A 385 1.73 19.05 29.72
N ASN A 386 1.74 18.74 31.02
CA ASN A 386 2.90 18.94 31.90
C ASN A 386 4.10 18.05 31.55
N ARG A 387 3.94 17.08 30.65
CA ARG A 387 4.99 16.22 30.11
C ARG A 387 5.37 16.59 28.68
N HIS A 388 4.83 17.68 28.14
CA HIS A 388 5.21 18.18 26.82
C HIS A 388 6.69 18.63 26.84
N PRO A 389 7.54 18.15 25.91
CA PRO A 389 8.96 18.48 25.85
C PRO A 389 9.29 19.97 25.65
#